data_AF-A0A969PWR0-F1
#
_entry.id   AF-A0A969PWR0-F1
#
_cell.length_a   1.000
_cell.length_b   1.000
_cell.length_c   1.000
_cell.angle_alpha   90.00
_cell.angle_beta   90.00
_cell.angle_gamma   90.00
#
_symmetry.space_group_name_H-M   'P 1'
#
loop_
_entity.id
_entity.type
_entity.pdbx_description
1 polymer ?
#
loop_
_entity_poly.entity_id
_entity_poly.type
_entity_poly.pdbx_seq_one_letter_code
_entity_poly.pdbx_strand_id
1 'polypeptide(L)'
;LQSLSSNEIASLEQLAAIAIEGICSGYQYYLTKGIETLLPSYLDFLNLGGKVTVNGCPGVVVGVNSQGELRVQLQSSGASTEIHLPSGTISLGYEV
;
A
#
# COMPACT_ATOMS: atom_id res chain seq x y z
N LEU A 1 -21.62 2.38 23.15
CA LEU A 1 -21.49 3.58 22.29
C LEU A 1 -20.65 4.60 23.05
N GLN A 2 -19.32 4.50 22.95
CA GLN A 2 -18.43 5.57 23.41
C GLN A 2 -17.82 6.23 22.18
N SER A 3 -18.09 7.54 22.10
CA SER A 3 -17.60 8.51 21.13
C SER A 3 -16.09 8.65 21.27
N LEU A 4 -15.33 8.24 20.24
CA LEU A 4 -13.89 8.52 20.11
C LEU A 4 -13.71 9.97 19.63
N SER A 5 -13.95 10.93 20.50
CA SER A 5 -13.74 12.36 20.26
C SER A 5 -12.52 12.87 21.04
N SER A 6 -11.37 12.24 20.78
CA SER A 6 -10.03 12.71 21.10
C SER A 6 -9.06 11.90 20.25
N ASN A 7 -8.36 12.55 19.31
CA ASN A 7 -7.46 11.94 18.33
C ASN A 7 -6.14 11.43 18.96
N GLU A 8 -6.15 11.17 20.26
CA GLU A 8 -5.00 10.82 21.06
C GLU A 8 -5.11 9.35 21.49
N ILE A 9 -4.08 8.59 21.17
CA ILE A 9 -3.88 7.23 21.64
C ILE A 9 -3.35 7.35 23.07
N ALA A 10 -4.16 6.94 24.06
CA ALA A 10 -3.85 7.09 25.47
C ALA A 10 -2.85 6.05 25.99
N SER A 11 -2.69 4.92 25.30
CA SER A 11 -1.73 3.88 25.68
C SER A 11 -1.35 2.95 24.52
N LEU A 12 -0.29 2.17 24.70
CA LEU A 12 0.11 1.14 23.74
C LEU A 12 -0.94 0.02 23.62
N GLU A 13 -1.64 -0.30 24.70
CA GLU A 13 -2.73 -1.27 24.70
C GLU A 13 -3.91 -0.77 23.86
N GLN A 14 -4.24 0.52 23.97
CA GLN A 14 -5.28 1.12 23.13
C GLN A 14 -4.87 1.10 21.65
N LEU A 15 -3.60 1.45 21.35
CA LEU A 15 -3.08 1.34 19.98
C LEU A 15 -3.15 -0.09 19.45
N ALA A 16 -2.72 -1.07 20.26
CA ALA A 16 -2.74 -2.47 19.90
C ALA A 16 -4.17 -2.95 19.64
N ALA A 17 -5.13 -2.57 20.50
CA ALA A 17 -6.53 -2.92 20.32
C ALA A 17 -7.10 -2.38 19.00
N ILE A 18 -6.85 -1.09 18.69
CA ILE A 18 -7.28 -0.45 17.45
C ILE A 18 -6.63 -1.14 16.23
N ALA A 19 -5.33 -1.41 16.29
CA ALA A 19 -4.60 -2.06 15.20
C ALA A 19 -5.12 -3.49 14.95
N ILE A 20 -5.32 -4.28 16.01
CA ILE A 20 -5.86 -5.64 15.92
C ILE A 20 -7.27 -5.61 15.34
N GLU A 21 -8.14 -4.74 15.84
CA GLU A 21 -9.51 -4.58 15.32
C GLU A 21 -9.50 -4.22 13.83
N GLY A 22 -8.66 -3.25 13.42
CA GLY A 22 -8.51 -2.86 12.03
C GLY A 22 -8.03 -4.00 11.13
N ILE A 23 -7.03 -4.77 11.57
CA ILE A 23 -6.52 -5.93 10.82
C ILE A 23 -7.59 -7.01 10.68
N CYS A 24 -8.29 -7.35 11.77
CA CYS A 24 -9.35 -8.35 11.75
C CYS A 24 -10.51 -7.93 10.85
N SER A 25 -10.94 -6.67 10.94
CA SER A 25 -12.01 -6.11 10.11
C SER A 25 -11.61 -6.10 8.62
N GLY A 26 -10.40 -5.63 8.30
CA GLY A 26 -9.88 -5.64 6.93
C GLY A 26 -9.78 -7.06 6.35
N TYR A 27 -9.36 -8.04 7.16
CA TYR A 27 -9.32 -9.44 6.74
C TYR A 27 -10.73 -10.00 6.47
N GLN A 28 -11.70 -9.75 7.35
CA GLN A 28 -13.09 -10.15 7.13
C GLN A 28 -13.69 -9.50 5.89
N TYR A 29 -13.39 -8.22 5.67
CA TYR A 29 -13.80 -7.50 4.46
C TYR A 29 -13.25 -8.15 3.20
N TYR A 30 -11.94 -8.47 3.19
CA TYR A 30 -11.30 -9.20 2.09
C TYR A 30 -11.98 -10.55 1.84
N LEU A 31 -12.21 -11.36 2.89
CA LEU A 31 -12.88 -12.65 2.74
C LEU A 31 -14.30 -12.54 2.16
N THR A 32 -14.99 -11.44 2.46
CA THR A 32 -16.39 -11.24 2.04
C THR A 32 -16.52 -10.62 0.65
N LYS A 33 -15.61 -9.72 0.28
CA LYS A 33 -15.71 -8.87 -0.93
C LYS A 33 -14.66 -9.16 -1.99
N GLY A 34 -13.61 -9.91 -1.65
CA GLY A 34 -12.49 -10.22 -2.53
C GLY A 34 -11.56 -9.04 -2.78
N ILE A 35 -10.42 -9.34 -3.42
CA ILE A 35 -9.37 -8.36 -3.70
C ILE A 35 -9.81 -7.24 -4.64
N GLU A 36 -10.68 -7.55 -5.61
CA GLU A 36 -11.15 -6.57 -6.61
C GLU A 36 -11.89 -5.39 -5.97
N THR A 37 -12.51 -5.60 -4.79
CA THR A 37 -13.17 -4.54 -4.04
C THR A 37 -12.21 -3.80 -3.10
N LEU A 38 -11.19 -4.49 -2.57
CA LEU A 38 -10.23 -3.91 -1.62
C LEU A 38 -9.14 -3.09 -2.32
N LEU A 39 -8.68 -3.54 -3.49
CA LEU A 39 -7.54 -2.98 -4.20
C LEU A 39 -7.72 -1.50 -4.54
N PRO A 40 -8.87 -1.01 -5.06
CA PRO A 40 -9.06 0.41 -5.33
C PRO A 40 -8.85 1.28 -4.09
N SER A 41 -9.45 0.89 -2.95
CA SER A 41 -9.27 1.62 -1.69
C SER A 41 -7.84 1.58 -1.18
N TYR A 42 -7.11 0.48 -1.41
CA TYR A 42 -5.69 0.43 -1.08
C TYR A 42 -4.86 1.39 -1.94
N LEU A 43 -5.16 1.49 -3.24
CA LEU A 43 -4.46 2.38 -4.17
C LEU A 43 -4.64 3.86 -3.82
N ASP A 44 -5.74 4.25 -3.18
CA ASP A 44 -5.95 5.62 -2.68
C ASP A 44 -4.94 6.03 -1.59
N PHE A 45 -4.39 5.07 -0.86
CA PHE A 45 -3.37 5.30 0.17
C PHE A 45 -1.94 5.04 -0.33
N LEU A 46 -1.78 4.42 -1.51
CA LEU A 46 -0.48 4.16 -2.08
C LEU A 46 0.11 5.48 -2.61
N ASN A 47 1.42 5.69 -2.40
CA ASN A 47 2.14 6.83 -2.96
C ASN A 47 2.35 6.66 -4.48
N LEU A 48 1.26 6.76 -5.24
CA LEU A 48 1.27 6.76 -6.70
C LEU A 48 2.08 7.97 -7.20
N GLY A 49 2.90 7.74 -8.22
CA GLY A 49 3.83 8.78 -8.70
C GLY A 49 5.16 8.83 -7.95
N GLY A 50 5.32 8.05 -6.87
CA GLY A 50 6.58 7.89 -6.16
C GLY A 50 7.71 7.43 -7.09
N LYS A 51 8.86 8.10 -7.03
CA LYS A 51 10.04 7.74 -7.83
C LYS A 51 10.80 6.60 -7.16
N VAL A 52 11.16 5.60 -7.95
CA VAL A 52 11.92 4.43 -7.51
C VAL A 52 13.06 4.14 -8.47
N THR A 53 14.09 3.47 -7.98
CA THR A 53 15.17 2.95 -8.82
C THR A 53 15.13 1.44 -8.79
N VAL A 54 14.94 0.81 -9.95
CA VAL A 54 14.89 -0.65 -10.10
C VAL A 54 16.09 -1.08 -10.93
N ASN A 55 17.01 -1.85 -10.35
CA ASN A 55 18.25 -2.28 -11.01
C ASN A 55 19.06 -1.14 -11.67
N GLY A 56 19.09 0.03 -11.03
CA GLY A 56 19.77 1.23 -11.56
C GLY A 56 18.97 2.03 -12.59
N CYS A 57 17.79 1.55 -13.01
CA CYS A 57 16.89 2.26 -13.91
C CYS A 57 15.87 3.08 -13.11
N PRO A 58 15.71 4.38 -13.40
CA PRO A 58 14.66 5.19 -12.77
C PRO A 58 13.28 4.74 -13.25
N GLY A 59 12.32 4.76 -12.34
CA GLY A 59 10.93 4.44 -12.60
C GLY A 59 9.97 5.15 -11.66
N VAL A 60 8.68 5.00 -11.94
CA VAL A 60 7.58 5.62 -11.19
C VAL A 60 6.59 4.54 -10.78
N VAL A 61 6.16 4.56 -9.52
CA VAL A 61 5.10 3.66 -9.04
C VAL A 61 3.78 4.06 -9.68
N VAL A 62 3.15 3.10 -10.38
CA VAL A 62 1.86 3.29 -11.05
C VAL A 62 0.73 2.47 -10.43
N GLY A 63 1.05 1.62 -9.45
CA GLY A 63 0.05 0.92 -8.65
C GLY A 63 0.54 -0.41 -8.10
N VAL A 64 -0.42 -1.24 -7.73
CA VAL A 64 -0.26 -2.64 -7.30
C VAL A 64 -1.34 -3.46 -8.01
N ASN A 65 -1.05 -4.71 -8.37
CA ASN A 65 -2.04 -5.62 -8.97
C ASN A 65 -2.76 -6.48 -7.90
N SER A 66 -3.72 -7.30 -8.31
CA SER A 66 -4.50 -8.14 -7.38
C SER A 66 -3.69 -9.25 -6.71
N GLN A 67 -2.47 -9.49 -7.16
CA GLN A 67 -1.50 -10.43 -6.60
C GLN A 67 -0.59 -9.77 -5.56
N GLY A 68 -0.70 -8.44 -5.37
CA GLY A 68 0.16 -7.68 -4.46
C GLY A 68 1.51 -7.30 -5.06
N GLU A 69 1.70 -7.43 -6.38
CA GLU A 69 2.93 -7.02 -7.06
C GLU A 69 2.89 -5.52 -7.34
N LEU A 70 3.99 -4.84 -7.04
CA LEU A 70 4.16 -3.43 -7.33
C LEU A 70 4.33 -3.20 -8.83
N ARG A 71 3.51 -2.33 -9.39
CA ARG A 71 3.58 -1.90 -10.78
C ARG A 71 4.43 -0.66 -10.89
N VAL A 72 5.52 -0.75 -11.67
CA VAL A 72 6.46 0.36 -11.87
C VAL A 72 6.61 0.64 -13.35
N GLN A 73 6.43 1.90 -13.74
CA GLN A 73 6.74 2.40 -15.08
C GLN A 73 8.20 2.83 -15.13
N LEU A 74 9.04 2.05 -15.82
CA LEU A 74 10.43 2.43 -16.06
C LEU A 74 10.51 3.56 -17.09
N GLN A 75 11.38 4.53 -16.83
CA GLN A 75 11.68 5.62 -17.75
C GLN A 75 13.01 5.31 -18.46
N SER A 76 12.92 4.86 -19.71
CA SER A 76 14.08 4.68 -20.58
C SER A 76 14.00 5.64 -21.76
N SER A 77 15.14 6.01 -22.33
CA SER A 77 15.23 6.97 -23.43
C SER A 77 14.51 6.43 -24.68
N GLY A 78 13.24 6.82 -24.85
CA GLY A 78 12.41 6.50 -26.02
C GLY A 78 11.35 5.41 -25.82
N ALA A 79 11.27 4.76 -24.64
CA ALA A 79 10.24 3.75 -24.37
C ALA A 79 9.88 3.70 -22.87
N SER A 80 8.59 3.49 -22.60
CA SER A 80 8.04 3.28 -21.27
C SER A 80 7.65 1.81 -21.11
N THR A 81 8.36 1.06 -20.27
CA THR A 81 8.03 -0.34 -19.96
C THR A 81 7.44 -0.43 -18.56
N GLU A 82 6.25 -1.03 -18.42
CA GLU A 82 5.70 -1.38 -17.11
C GLU A 82 6.26 -2.74 -16.68
N ILE A 83 6.77 -2.82 -15.45
CA ILE A 83 7.23 -4.06 -14.83
C ILE A 83 6.43 -4.33 -13.55
N HIS A 84 6.31 -5.61 -13.20
CA HIS A 84 5.68 -6.07 -11.97
C HIS A 84 6.73 -6.64 -11.04
N LEU A 85 6.76 -6.15 -9.81
CA LEU A 85 7.76 -6.51 -8.81
C LEU A 85 7.07 -7.20 -7.64
N PRO A 86 7.46 -8.44 -7.29
CA PRO A 86 6.96 -9.10 -6.09
C PRO A 86 7.26 -8.28 -4.84
N SER A 87 6.39 -8.39 -3.84
CA SER A 87 6.61 -7.79 -2.51
C SER A 87 8.00 -8.15 -1.95
N GLY A 88 8.71 -7.16 -1.41
CA GLY A 88 10.06 -7.34 -0.86
C GLY A 88 11.20 -7.25 -1.87
N THR A 89 10.91 -7.07 -3.16
CA THR A 89 11.95 -6.91 -4.21
C THR A 89 12.65 -5.54 -4.14
N ILE A 90 11.92 -4.50 -3.75
CA ILE A 90 12.47 -3.15 -3.57
C ILE A 90 11.96 -2.56 -2.26
N SER A 91 12.78 -1.70 -1.63
CA SER A 91 12.34 -0.83 -0.54
C SER A 91 11.95 0.50 -1.14
N LEU A 92 10.69 0.92 -0.94
CA LEU A 92 10.20 2.21 -1.42
C LEU A 92 10.78 3.40 -0.63
N GLY A 93 11.34 3.12 0.56
CA GLY A 93 11.62 4.15 1.55
C GLY A 93 10.33 4.73 2.12
N TYR A 94 10.44 5.34 3.29
CA TYR A 94 9.43 6.26 3.79
C TYR A 94 10.13 7.62 3.88
N GLU A 95 9.50 8.67 3.33
CA GLU A 95 9.95 10.02 3.64
C GLU A 95 9.76 10.22 5.15
N VAL A 96 10.83 10.62 5.83
CA VAL A 96 10.85 10.86 7.28
C VAL A 96 10.44 12.29 7.56
#